data_AF-A0A0D6QLA4-F1
#
_entry.id   AF-A0A0D6QLA4-F1
#
_cell.length_a   1.000
_cell.length_b   1.000
_cell.length_c   1.000
_cell.angle_alpha   90.00
_cell.angle_beta   90.00
_cell.angle_gamma   90.00
#
_symmetry.space_group_name_H-M   'P 1'
#
loop_
_entity.id
_entity.type
_entity.pdbx_description
1 polymer ?
#
loop_
_entity_poly.entity_id
_entity_poly.type
_entity_poly.pdbx_seq_one_letter_code
_entity_poly.pdbx_strand_id
1 'polypeptide(L)'
;MDFLEEDLTGFPDASIGAAARTVHAGCKRAIEAMFQLEPVFREAEGARVTVAPGFDAGAIRLSGNVVGQPPFQGALRHHGWRAREVKLPPPPDGKDLTVVAPAEVEL
;
A
#
# COMPACT_ATOMS: atom_id res chain seq x y z
N MET A 1 -11.24 11.51 1.15
CA MET A 1 -11.03 12.07 -0.20
C MET A 1 -10.62 13.52 -0.08
N ASP A 2 -11.38 14.33 0.66
CA ASP A 2 -11.13 15.76 0.85
C ASP A 2 -9.69 16.10 1.27
N PHE A 3 -9.10 15.37 2.23
CA PHE A 3 -7.70 15.58 2.61
C PHE A 3 -6.68 15.39 1.46
N LEU A 4 -6.99 14.54 0.48
CA LEU A 4 -6.13 14.32 -0.70
C LEU A 4 -6.34 15.38 -1.79
N GLU A 5 -7.53 15.99 -1.84
CA GLU A 5 -7.88 17.05 -2.79
C GLU A 5 -7.50 18.45 -2.30
N GLU A 6 -7.28 18.60 -0.98
CA GLU A 6 -6.88 19.86 -0.35
C GLU A 6 -5.44 20.27 -0.71
N ASP A 7 -5.21 21.55 -1.03
CA ASP A 7 -3.86 22.10 -1.18
C ASP A 7 -3.24 22.37 0.20
N LEU A 8 -2.23 21.58 0.54
CA LEU A 8 -1.57 21.65 1.84
C LEU A 8 -0.44 22.69 1.93
N THR A 9 -0.10 23.39 0.83
CA THR A 9 1.11 24.25 0.73
C THR A 9 1.17 25.35 1.80
N GLY A 10 0.03 25.83 2.28
CA GLY A 10 -0.05 26.90 3.30
C GLY A 10 -0.19 26.42 4.74
N PHE A 11 -0.33 25.11 4.99
CA PHE A 11 -0.60 24.60 6.33
C PHE A 11 0.71 24.30 7.09
N PRO A 12 0.78 24.62 8.39
CA PRO A 12 1.92 24.21 9.21
C PRO A 12 1.90 22.70 9.46
N ASP A 13 3.09 22.12 9.62
CA ASP A 13 3.28 20.67 9.85
C ASP A 13 2.42 20.12 10.99
N ALA A 14 2.19 20.91 12.04
CA ALA A 14 1.36 20.49 13.18
C ALA A 14 -0.10 20.22 12.76
N SER A 15 -0.68 21.08 11.91
CA SER A 15 -2.04 20.92 11.40
C SER A 15 -2.12 19.74 10.43
N ILE A 16 -1.14 19.60 9.53
CA ILE A 16 -1.04 18.46 8.62
C ILE A 16 -0.92 17.16 9.42
N GLY A 17 -0.06 17.13 10.44
CA GLY A 17 0.15 15.96 11.28
C GLY A 17 -1.11 15.52 12.03
N ALA A 18 -1.95 16.46 12.49
CA ALA A 18 -3.23 16.13 13.12
C ALA A 18 -4.19 15.45 12.13
N ALA A 19 -4.36 16.03 10.93
CA ALA A 19 -5.24 15.48 9.89
C ALA A 19 -4.71 14.14 9.34
N ALA A 20 -3.40 14.04 9.11
CA ALA A 20 -2.74 12.84 8.60
C ALA A 20 -2.94 11.62 9.52
N ARG A 21 -2.99 11.81 10.85
CA ARG A 21 -3.28 10.73 11.80
C ARG A 21 -4.68 10.14 11.59
N THR A 22 -5.68 11.00 11.41
CA THR A 22 -7.07 10.57 11.13
C THR A 22 -7.15 9.82 9.81
N VAL A 23 -6.56 10.38 8.75
CA VAL A 23 -6.52 9.76 7.42
C VAL A 23 -5.81 8.42 7.45
N HIS A 24 -4.62 8.35 8.05
CA HIS A 24 -3.85 7.12 8.22
C HIS A 24 -4.67 6.05 8.96
N ALA A 25 -5.34 6.41 10.05
CA ALA A 25 -6.20 5.47 10.79
C ALA A 25 -7.40 4.98 9.96
N GLY A 26 -7.97 5.84 9.10
CA GLY A 26 -9.02 5.46 8.16
C GLY A 26 -8.52 4.52 7.06
N CYS A 27 -7.40 4.86 6.40
CA CYS A 27 -6.76 4.03 5.38
C CYS A 27 -6.39 2.65 5.93
N LYS A 28 -5.80 2.59 7.13
CA LYS A 28 -5.47 1.33 7.80
C LYS A 28 -6.70 0.44 7.96
N ARG A 29 -7.79 0.98 8.50
CA ARG A 29 -9.06 0.26 8.68
C ARG A 29 -9.63 -0.24 7.34
N ALA A 30 -9.58 0.59 6.30
CA ALA A 30 -10.06 0.21 4.97
C ALA A 30 -9.24 -0.97 4.39
N ILE A 31 -7.91 -0.92 4.50
CA ILE A 31 -7.04 -2.00 4.06
C ILE A 31 -7.30 -3.28 4.86
N GLU A 32 -7.39 -3.21 6.18
CA GLU A 32 -7.64 -4.38 7.06
C GLU A 32 -9.02 -5.01 6.83
N ALA A 33 -10.02 -4.23 6.41
CA ALA A 33 -11.34 -4.74 6.07
C ALA A 33 -11.33 -5.61 4.79
N MET A 34 -10.42 -5.32 3.86
CA MET A 34 -10.38 -5.96 2.54
C MET A 34 -9.23 -6.94 2.37
N PHE A 35 -8.14 -6.83 3.14
CA PHE A 35 -6.91 -7.58 2.91
C PHE A 35 -6.30 -8.10 4.21
N GLN A 36 -5.89 -9.38 4.20
CA GLN A 36 -4.91 -9.86 5.17
C GLN A 36 -3.53 -9.78 4.53
N LEU A 37 -2.67 -8.91 5.04
CA LEU A 37 -1.35 -8.67 4.46
C LEU A 37 -0.28 -9.55 5.13
N GLU A 38 0.67 -10.01 4.32
CA GLU A 38 1.90 -10.66 4.77
C GLU A 38 3.09 -10.13 3.95
N PRO A 39 4.32 -10.24 4.46
CA PRO A 39 5.47 -9.73 3.74
C PRO A 39 5.84 -10.66 2.57
N VAL A 40 6.40 -10.11 1.48
CA VAL A 40 6.90 -10.91 0.35
C VAL A 40 8.16 -11.69 0.74
N PHE A 41 9.07 -11.05 1.48
CA PHE A 41 10.21 -11.68 2.16
C PHE A 41 10.01 -11.60 3.67
N ARG A 42 10.27 -12.70 4.41
CA ARG A 42 10.09 -12.71 5.88
C ARG A 42 11.31 -12.19 6.63
N GLU A 43 12.43 -12.07 5.93
CA GLU A 43 13.68 -11.54 6.43
C GLU A 43 13.55 -10.04 6.75
N ALA A 44 14.35 -9.59 7.73
CA ALA A 44 14.39 -8.18 8.09
C ALA A 44 15.00 -7.32 6.97
N GLU A 45 14.64 -6.05 6.93
CA GLU A 45 15.32 -5.08 6.06
C GLU A 45 16.80 -5.00 6.42
N GLY A 46 17.66 -4.98 5.39
CA GLY A 46 19.10 -5.09 5.50
C GLY A 46 19.63 -6.53 5.44
N ALA A 47 18.79 -7.55 5.64
CA ALA A 47 19.22 -8.95 5.53
C ALA A 47 19.64 -9.28 4.10
N ARG A 48 20.60 -10.19 3.96
CA ARG A 48 21.05 -10.69 2.65
C ARG A 48 20.08 -11.77 2.16
N VAL A 49 19.48 -11.55 1.00
CA VAL A 49 18.52 -12.46 0.37
C VAL A 49 19.00 -12.91 -1.01
N THR A 50 18.50 -14.05 -1.46
CA THR A 50 18.74 -14.59 -2.80
C THR A 50 17.45 -14.56 -3.60
N VAL A 51 17.49 -13.93 -4.78
CA VAL A 51 16.38 -13.90 -5.72
C VAL A 51 16.66 -14.93 -6.81
N ALA A 52 15.92 -16.03 -6.79
CA ALA A 52 16.14 -17.18 -7.69
C ALA A 52 15.76 -16.87 -9.15
N PRO A 53 16.25 -17.67 -10.12
CA PRO A 53 15.75 -17.64 -11.49
C PRO A 53 14.23 -17.84 -11.55
N GLY A 54 13.56 -17.14 -12.47
CA GLY A 54 12.10 -17.22 -12.62
C GLY A 54 11.30 -16.49 -11.54
N PHE A 55 11.92 -15.56 -10.79
CA PHE A 55 11.21 -14.74 -9.81
C PHE A 55 10.09 -13.90 -10.45
N ASP A 56 9.04 -13.63 -9.67
CA ASP A 56 7.93 -12.77 -10.09
C ASP A 56 8.33 -11.28 -10.06
N ALA A 57 8.43 -10.66 -11.24
CA ALA A 57 8.77 -9.25 -11.39
C ALA A 57 7.67 -8.28 -10.89
N GLY A 58 6.45 -8.77 -10.68
CA GLY A 58 5.38 -8.01 -10.01
C GLY A 58 5.52 -7.99 -8.48
N ALA A 59 6.11 -9.05 -7.90
CA ALA A 59 6.32 -9.16 -6.46
C ALA A 59 7.70 -8.65 -6.00
N ILE A 60 8.72 -8.71 -6.86
CA ILE A 60 10.11 -8.38 -6.50
C ILE A 60 10.67 -7.40 -7.52
N ARG A 61 11.01 -6.19 -7.04
CA ARG A 61 11.74 -5.19 -7.82
C ARG A 61 13.22 -5.22 -7.45
N LEU A 62 14.08 -5.52 -8.42
CA LEU A 62 15.52 -5.39 -8.27
C LEU A 62 15.95 -3.92 -8.38
N SER A 63 16.92 -3.50 -7.57
CA SER A 63 17.43 -2.13 -7.54
C SER A 63 18.96 -2.10 -7.40
N GLY A 64 19.61 -1.08 -7.96
CA GLY A 64 21.07 -0.95 -8.00
C GLY A 64 21.66 -1.38 -9.36
N ASN A 65 22.92 -1.80 -9.37
CA ASN A 65 23.59 -2.28 -10.58
C ASN A 65 23.23 -3.76 -10.84
N VAL A 66 22.09 -3.99 -11.48
CA VAL A 66 21.60 -5.34 -11.80
C VAL A 66 22.26 -5.80 -13.10
N VAL A 67 23.30 -6.64 -12.98
CA VAL A 67 24.03 -7.21 -14.11
C VAL A 67 24.00 -8.74 -14.05
N GLY A 68 24.01 -9.38 -15.21
CA GLY A 68 23.97 -10.85 -15.32
C GLY A 68 22.57 -11.44 -15.20
N GLN A 69 22.52 -12.75 -14.91
CA GLN A 69 21.29 -13.52 -14.74
C GLN A 69 21.15 -13.99 -13.29
N PRO A 70 19.92 -14.23 -12.81
CA PRO A 70 19.70 -14.78 -11.49
C PRO A 70 20.39 -16.16 -11.33
N PRO A 71 20.67 -16.61 -10.10
CA PRO A 71 20.23 -16.02 -8.84
C PRO A 71 20.97 -14.72 -8.48
N PHE A 72 20.21 -13.69 -8.13
CA PHE A 72 20.77 -12.44 -7.62
C PHE A 72 20.93 -12.52 -6.11
N GLN A 73 21.97 -11.89 -5.58
CA GLN A 73 22.15 -11.72 -4.14
C GLN A 73 22.21 -10.24 -3.81
N GLY A 74 21.47 -9.82 -2.79
CA GLY A 74 21.43 -8.42 -2.37
C GLY A 74 20.92 -8.24 -0.95
N ALA A 75 20.99 -7.01 -0.45
CA ALA A 75 20.36 -6.64 0.81
C ALA A 75 18.89 -6.28 0.55
N LEU A 76 17.98 -6.88 1.32
CA LEU A 76 16.56 -6.59 1.25
C LEU A 76 16.31 -5.14 1.72
N ARG A 77 15.90 -4.25 0.82
CA ARG A 77 15.66 -2.84 1.17
C ARG A 77 14.29 -2.60 1.78
N HIS A 78 13.29 -3.30 1.26
CA HIS A 78 11.93 -3.31 1.76
C HIS A 78 11.38 -4.71 1.52
N HIS A 79 10.73 -5.28 2.52
CA HIS A 79 10.27 -6.67 2.50
C HIS A 79 9.09 -6.90 1.55
N GLY A 80 8.43 -5.83 1.12
CA GLY A 80 7.26 -5.87 0.24
C GLY A 80 6.03 -6.40 0.97
N TRP A 81 4.85 -6.10 0.46
CA TRP A 81 3.59 -6.60 1.02
C TRP A 81 2.82 -7.34 -0.04
N ARG A 82 2.19 -8.46 0.35
CA ARG A 82 1.22 -9.19 -0.47
C ARG A 82 -0.05 -9.42 0.33
N ALA A 83 -1.18 -9.51 -0.35
CA ALA A 83 -2.40 -10.00 0.27
C ALA A 83 -2.34 -11.54 0.33
N ARG A 84 -2.30 -12.08 1.55
CA ARG A 84 -2.53 -13.50 1.83
C ARG A 84 -3.99 -13.87 1.56
N GLU A 85 -4.90 -12.95 1.86
CA GLU A 85 -6.33 -13.10 1.63
C GLU A 85 -6.91 -11.77 1.13
N VAL A 86 -7.84 -11.85 0.16
CA VAL A 86 -8.55 -10.71 -0.43
C VAL A 86 -10.05 -10.90 -0.20
N LYS A 87 -10.70 -9.93 0.44
CA LYS A 87 -12.13 -9.89 0.77
C LYS A 87 -12.75 -8.59 0.26
N LEU A 88 -12.90 -8.49 -1.07
CA LEU A 88 -13.58 -7.36 -1.66
C LEU A 88 -15.10 -7.58 -1.58
N PRO A 89 -15.88 -6.61 -1.07
CA PRO A 89 -17.33 -6.69 -1.17
C PRO A 89 -17.74 -6.68 -2.65
N PRO A 90 -18.82 -7.38 -3.04
CA PRO A 90 -19.33 -7.29 -4.39
C PRO A 90 -19.77 -5.84 -4.69
N PRO A 91 -19.70 -5.39 -5.96
CA PRO A 91 -20.24 -4.10 -6.32
C PRO A 91 -21.73 -4.07 -5.94
N PRO A 92 -22.19 -3.00 -5.26
CA PRO A 92 -23.58 -2.93 -4.82
C PRO A 92 -24.54 -2.84 -6.01
N ASP A 93 -25.60 -3.65 -5.97
CA ASP A 93 -26.60 -3.69 -7.04
C ASP A 93 -27.28 -2.34 -7.24
N GLY A 94 -27.37 -1.89 -8.49
CA GLY A 94 -28.09 -0.67 -8.87
C GLY A 94 -27.46 0.65 -8.39
N LYS A 95 -26.23 0.62 -7.86
CA LYS A 95 -25.50 1.85 -7.49
C LYS A 95 -24.61 2.33 -8.62
N ASP A 96 -24.49 3.65 -8.72
CA ASP A 96 -23.54 4.31 -9.60
C ASP A 96 -22.10 4.05 -9.11
N LEU A 97 -21.34 3.28 -9.90
CA LEU A 97 -19.95 2.92 -9.59
C LEU A 97 -18.97 4.09 -9.77
N THR A 98 -19.41 5.23 -10.28
CA THR A 98 -18.59 6.45 -10.40
C THR A 98 -18.53 7.23 -9.08
N VAL A 99 -19.39 6.92 -8.11
CA VAL A 99 -19.40 7.56 -6.78
C VAL A 99 -18.37 6.91 -5.87
N VAL A 100 -17.31 7.65 -5.53
CA VAL A 100 -16.20 7.18 -4.67
C VAL A 100 -16.49 7.38 -3.17
N ALA A 101 -17.18 8.46 -2.81
CA ALA A 101 -17.63 8.75 -1.45
C ALA A 101 -19.01 9.43 -1.51
N PRO A 102 -20.00 9.00 -0.70
CA PRO A 102 -21.32 9.63 -0.68
C PRO A 102 -21.27 11.00 -0.01
N ALA A 103 -22.16 11.91 -0.42
CA ALA A 103 -22.43 13.13 0.33
C ALA A 103 -23.22 12.79 1.61
N GLU A 104 -22.94 13.51 2.70
CA GLU A 104 -23.66 13.39 3.97
C GLU A 104 -24.62 14.58 4.13
N VAL A 105 -25.88 14.31 4.47
CA VAL A 105 -26.93 15.32 4.67
C VAL A 105 -27.54 15.13 6.06
N GLU A 106 -27.46 16.15 6.90
CA GLU A 106 -28.10 16.20 8.22
C GLU A 106 -29.53 16.78 8.09
N LEU A 107 -30.48 16.26 8.89
CA LEU A 107 -31.90 16.65 8.89
C LEU A 107 -32.34 17.14 10.28
#